data_AF-A0A2G8RQS0-F1
#
_entry.id   AF-A0A2G8RQS0-F1
#
_cell.length_a   1.000
_cell.length_b   1.000
_cell.length_c   1.000
_cell.angle_alpha   90.00
_cell.angle_beta   90.00
_cell.angle_gamma   90.00
#
_symmetry.space_group_name_H-M   'P 1'
#
loop_
_entity.id
_entity.type
_entity.pdbx_description
1 polymer ?
#
loop_
_entity_poly.entity_id
_entity_poly.type
_entity_poly.pdbx_seq_one_letter_code
_entity_poly.pdbx_strand_id
1 'polypeptide(L)'
;MPVKRSEISELAYTKRKIESNISNFSAWHQRSKVLTSLWDAGKLDKVRAIEEEFDLVRNAMYTDPNDQSVWIYHRWLVGPGDDKVVIEREVTSIQELLDIQPDSKWCMDSLVFYKRLLLRRHGCGLDNEERARLEKECADLLNDLQNVDPDRRQRYLDLCEFPLDTPTSHAKGWSHQAH
;
A
#
# COMPACT_ATOMS: atom_id res chain seq x y z
N MET A 1 -24.43 -21.71 20.63
CA MET A 1 -23.81 -21.24 19.36
C MET A 1 -22.92 -20.04 19.69
N PRO A 2 -21.74 -19.88 19.07
CA PRO A 2 -20.93 -18.69 19.28
C PRO A 2 -21.71 -17.46 18.81
N VAL A 3 -21.86 -16.47 19.68
CA VAL A 3 -22.50 -15.19 19.32
C VAL A 3 -21.58 -14.49 18.32
N LYS A 4 -22.09 -14.24 17.10
CA LYS A 4 -21.36 -13.45 16.10
C LYS A 4 -21.12 -12.06 16.69
N ARG A 5 -19.85 -11.69 16.90
CA ARG A 5 -19.49 -10.36 17.38
C ARG A 5 -20.02 -9.29 16.43
N SER A 6 -20.40 -8.14 16.97
CA SER A 6 -20.75 -7.00 16.13
C SER A 6 -19.52 -6.55 15.33
N GLU A 7 -19.76 -5.97 14.15
CA GLU A 7 -18.69 -5.48 13.26
C GLU A 7 -17.80 -4.43 13.98
N ILE A 8 -18.40 -3.57 14.80
CA ILE A 8 -17.68 -2.58 15.62
C ILE A 8 -16.78 -3.25 16.67
N SER A 9 -17.28 -4.28 17.36
CA SER A 9 -16.45 -5.05 18.30
C SER A 9 -15.32 -5.82 17.60
N GLU A 10 -15.54 -6.24 16.35
CA GLU A 10 -14.53 -6.90 15.53
C GLU A 10 -13.45 -5.92 15.06
N LEU A 11 -13.79 -4.67 14.73
CA LEU A 11 -12.79 -3.62 14.48
C LEU A 11 -11.91 -3.35 15.71
N ALA A 12 -12.50 -3.27 16.90
CA ALA A 12 -11.73 -3.09 18.13
C ALA A 12 -10.84 -4.31 18.44
N TYR A 13 -11.30 -5.51 18.11
CA TYR A 13 -10.53 -6.73 18.28
C TYR A 13 -9.32 -6.78 17.33
N THR A 14 -9.54 -6.52 16.03
CA THR A 14 -8.46 -6.52 15.04
C THR A 14 -7.42 -5.44 15.33
N LYS A 15 -7.84 -4.23 15.74
CA LYS A 15 -6.93 -3.16 16.16
C LYS A 15 -5.99 -3.61 17.28
N ARG A 16 -6.54 -4.18 18.36
CA ARG A 16 -5.71 -4.70 19.47
C ARG A 16 -4.73 -5.79 19.03
N LYS A 17 -5.14 -6.64 18.07
CA LYS A 17 -4.27 -7.70 17.53
C LYS A 17 -3.11 -7.13 16.72
N ILE A 18 -3.38 -6.09 15.92
CA ILE A 18 -2.37 -5.34 15.17
C ILE A 18 -1.41 -4.62 16.13
N GLU A 19 -1.93 -3.89 17.12
CA GLU A 19 -1.11 -3.17 18.10
C GLU A 19 -0.22 -4.13 18.92
N SER A 20 -0.69 -5.36 19.17
CA SER A 20 0.13 -6.38 19.84
C SER A 20 1.19 -7.03 18.95
N ASN A 21 0.95 -7.06 17.64
CA ASN A 21 1.83 -7.67 16.65
C ASN A 21 1.45 -7.16 15.24
N ILE A 22 2.22 -6.20 14.73
CA ILE A 22 2.00 -5.60 13.41
C ILE A 22 2.20 -6.60 12.27
N SER A 23 2.90 -7.71 12.50
CA SER A 23 3.06 -8.81 11.53
C SER A 23 1.86 -9.75 11.46
N ASN A 24 0.79 -9.47 12.22
CA ASN A 24 -0.41 -10.30 12.20
C ASN A 24 -1.24 -10.05 10.92
N PHE A 25 -0.80 -10.68 9.83
CA PHE A 25 -1.47 -10.63 8.52
C PHE A 25 -2.97 -10.92 8.63
N SER A 26 -3.36 -11.92 9.42
CA SER A 26 -4.77 -12.29 9.60
C SER A 26 -5.60 -11.17 10.24
N ALA A 27 -5.02 -10.37 11.14
CA ALA A 27 -5.71 -9.25 11.76
C ALA A 27 -5.93 -8.10 10.77
N TRP A 28 -4.93 -7.75 9.96
CA TRP A 28 -5.06 -6.77 8.87
C TRP A 28 -6.09 -7.21 7.82
N HIS A 29 -6.05 -8.49 7.44
CA HIS A 29 -7.00 -9.10 6.51
C HIS A 29 -8.43 -9.12 7.05
N GLN A 30 -8.60 -9.44 8.34
CA GLN A 30 -9.93 -9.41 8.92
C GLN A 30 -10.45 -7.98 9.07
N ARG A 31 -9.57 -7.02 9.40
CA ARG A 31 -9.93 -5.61 9.62
C ARG A 31 -10.55 -4.96 8.39
N SER A 32 -9.85 -5.03 7.28
CA SER A 32 -10.31 -4.58 5.96
C SER A 32 -11.63 -5.19 5.51
N LYS A 33 -11.84 -6.52 5.69
CA LYS A 33 -13.14 -7.17 5.39
C LYS A 33 -14.27 -6.55 6.19
N VAL A 34 -14.03 -6.29 7.48
CA VAL A 34 -15.02 -5.67 8.36
C VAL A 34 -15.27 -4.21 7.98
N LEU A 35 -14.22 -3.46 7.65
CA LEU A 35 -14.33 -2.08 7.15
C LEU A 35 -15.14 -2.01 5.85
N THR A 36 -14.83 -2.84 4.85
CA THR A 36 -15.59 -2.91 3.60
C THR A 36 -17.06 -3.21 3.87
N SER A 37 -17.36 -4.21 4.70
CA SER A 37 -18.75 -4.55 5.08
C SER A 37 -19.48 -3.37 5.74
N LEU A 38 -18.80 -2.64 6.63
CA LEU A 38 -19.38 -1.47 7.30
C LEU A 38 -19.59 -0.28 6.36
N TRP A 39 -18.67 -0.04 5.43
CA TRP A 39 -18.80 1.01 4.41
C TRP A 39 -19.93 0.69 3.43
N ASP A 40 -20.01 -0.54 2.93
CA ASP A 40 -21.06 -0.99 2.01
C ASP A 40 -22.45 -0.92 2.66
N ALA A 41 -22.52 -1.18 3.97
CA ALA A 41 -23.75 -1.07 4.75
C ALA A 41 -24.07 0.37 5.20
N GLY A 42 -23.22 1.36 4.91
CA GLY A 42 -23.39 2.75 5.35
C GLY A 42 -23.39 2.94 6.87
N LYS A 43 -22.81 1.98 7.61
CA LYS A 43 -22.80 1.97 9.10
C LYS A 43 -21.60 2.69 9.69
N LEU A 44 -20.68 3.14 8.86
CA LEU A 44 -19.45 3.81 9.27
C LEU A 44 -19.18 4.97 8.32
N ASP A 45 -18.83 6.11 8.88
CA ASP A 45 -18.33 7.25 8.12
C ASP A 45 -17.04 6.86 7.43
N LYS A 46 -17.12 6.66 6.11
CA LYS A 46 -16.01 6.17 5.30
C LYS A 46 -14.84 7.14 5.27
N VAL A 47 -15.10 8.44 5.16
CA VAL A 47 -14.04 9.44 5.04
C VAL A 47 -13.23 9.50 6.32
N ARG A 48 -13.91 9.65 7.46
CA ARG A 48 -13.22 9.68 8.77
C ARG A 48 -12.49 8.36 9.06
N ALA A 49 -13.13 7.23 8.79
CA ALA A 49 -12.52 5.93 9.02
C ALA A 49 -11.26 5.71 8.18
N ILE A 50 -11.27 6.10 6.90
CA ILE A 50 -10.09 5.98 6.03
C ILE A 50 -8.89 6.76 6.59
N GLU A 51 -9.11 7.98 7.08
CA GLU A 51 -8.03 8.78 7.69
C GLU A 51 -7.48 8.11 8.96
N GLU A 52 -8.34 7.60 9.85
CA GLU A 52 -7.91 6.84 11.03
C GLU A 52 -7.12 5.57 10.66
N GLU A 53 -7.48 4.91 9.55
CA GLU A 53 -6.75 3.75 9.04
C GLU A 53 -5.39 4.11 8.44
N PHE A 54 -5.28 5.28 7.77
CA PHE A 54 -3.99 5.78 7.28
C PHE A 54 -3.04 6.06 8.43
N ASP A 55 -3.52 6.68 9.52
CA ASP A 55 -2.72 6.90 10.72
C ASP A 55 -2.24 5.57 11.33
N LEU A 56 -3.14 4.58 11.43
CA LEU A 56 -2.80 3.27 11.98
C LEU A 56 -1.71 2.57 11.15
N VAL A 57 -1.88 2.50 9.83
CA VAL A 57 -0.93 1.80 8.96
C VAL A 57 0.38 2.57 8.84
N ARG A 58 0.37 3.91 8.84
CA ARG A 58 1.58 4.74 8.84
C ARG A 58 2.41 4.49 10.09
N ASN A 59 1.80 4.50 11.27
CA ASN A 59 2.51 4.17 12.50
C ASN A 59 3.16 2.78 12.43
N ALA A 60 2.48 1.79 11.85
CA ALA A 60 3.05 0.47 11.64
C ALA A 60 4.23 0.48 10.64
N MET A 61 4.13 1.22 9.52
CA MET A 61 5.21 1.37 8.54
C MET A 61 6.47 1.96 9.16
N TYR A 62 6.34 2.99 10.00
CA TYR A 62 7.49 3.62 10.67
C TYR A 62 8.04 2.76 11.82
N THR A 63 7.25 1.84 12.37
CA THR A 63 7.70 0.90 13.41
C THR A 63 8.54 -0.23 12.82
N ASP A 64 8.06 -0.84 11.73
CA ASP A 64 8.82 -1.85 10.98
C ASP A 64 8.46 -1.78 9.48
N PRO A 65 9.28 -1.10 8.66
CA PRO A 65 9.03 -1.01 7.22
C PRO A 65 9.36 -2.32 6.49
N ASN A 66 9.93 -3.33 7.16
CA ASN A 66 10.16 -4.63 6.54
C ASN A 66 8.92 -5.54 6.56
N ASP A 67 7.87 -5.15 7.29
CA ASP A 67 6.66 -5.95 7.42
C ASP A 67 5.75 -5.87 6.19
N GLN A 68 5.72 -6.96 5.43
CA GLN A 68 4.91 -7.07 4.23
C GLN A 68 3.39 -6.87 4.48
N SER A 69 2.88 -7.26 5.64
CA SER A 69 1.44 -7.18 5.94
C SER A 69 0.96 -5.73 5.95
N VAL A 70 1.80 -4.85 6.48
CA VAL A 70 1.55 -3.41 6.57
C VAL A 70 1.42 -2.80 5.17
N TRP A 71 2.36 -3.10 4.27
CA TRP A 71 2.33 -2.58 2.89
C TRP A 71 1.17 -3.13 2.05
N ILE A 72 0.79 -4.38 2.27
CA ILE A 72 -0.40 -4.96 1.61
C ILE A 72 -1.67 -4.23 2.07
N TYR A 73 -1.79 -3.96 3.37
CA TYR A 73 -2.93 -3.23 3.91
C TYR A 73 -2.97 -1.77 3.42
N HIS A 74 -1.81 -1.11 3.38
CA HIS A 74 -1.66 0.26 2.86
C HIS A 74 -2.13 0.35 1.40
N ARG A 75 -1.69 -0.58 0.54
CA ARG A 75 -2.14 -0.65 -0.87
C ARG A 75 -3.64 -0.89 -1.01
N TRP A 76 -4.22 -1.75 -0.16
CA TRP A 76 -5.66 -1.95 -0.15
C TRP A 76 -6.40 -0.66 0.22
N LEU A 77 -5.89 0.10 1.19
CA LEU A 77 -6.50 1.35 1.66
C LEU A 77 -6.43 2.47 0.62
N VAL A 78 -5.30 2.61 -0.10
CA VAL A 78 -5.16 3.54 -1.25
C VAL A 78 -6.09 3.15 -2.41
N GLY A 79 -6.34 1.85 -2.58
CA GLY A 79 -7.30 1.34 -3.55
C GLY A 79 -6.87 1.56 -5.02
N PRO A 80 -7.81 1.86 -5.93
CA PRO A 80 -7.54 1.92 -7.38
C PRO A 80 -6.74 3.16 -7.83
N GLY A 81 -6.48 4.11 -6.91
CA GLY A 81 -5.75 5.34 -7.18
C GLY A 81 -6.59 6.47 -7.76
N ASP A 82 -7.88 6.54 -7.41
CA ASP A 82 -8.78 7.59 -7.93
C ASP A 82 -8.50 8.97 -7.29
N ASP A 83 -7.99 9.00 -6.06
CA ASP A 83 -7.66 10.23 -5.34
C ASP A 83 -6.16 10.56 -5.47
N LYS A 84 -5.85 11.55 -6.33
CA LYS A 84 -4.48 12.02 -6.56
C LYS A 84 -3.83 12.55 -5.28
N VAL A 85 -4.59 13.29 -4.46
CA VAL A 85 -4.08 13.96 -3.25
C VAL A 85 -3.64 12.93 -2.22
N VAL A 86 -4.42 11.87 -2.05
CA VAL A 86 -4.03 10.75 -1.18
C VAL A 86 -2.74 10.11 -1.69
N ILE A 87 -2.63 9.78 -2.98
CA ILE A 87 -1.41 9.16 -3.50
C ILE A 87 -0.18 10.06 -3.30
N GLU A 88 -0.28 11.37 -3.56
CA GLU A 88 0.82 12.32 -3.38
C GLU A 88 1.24 12.45 -1.90
N ARG A 89 0.26 12.49 -0.98
CA ARG A 89 0.52 12.48 0.47
C ARG A 89 1.26 11.22 0.91
N GLU A 90 0.81 10.06 0.43
CA GLU A 90 1.43 8.78 0.77
C GLU A 90 2.81 8.62 0.12
N VAL A 91 3.01 9.11 -1.11
CA VAL A 91 4.35 9.16 -1.74
C VAL A 91 5.31 10.00 -0.90
N THR A 92 4.88 11.17 -0.45
CA THR A 92 5.68 12.04 0.42
C THR A 92 6.06 11.32 1.71
N SER A 93 5.09 10.67 2.37
CA SER A 93 5.36 9.86 3.57
C SER A 93 6.42 8.79 3.37
N ILE A 94 6.28 8.02 2.29
CA ILE A 94 7.13 6.85 2.09
C ILE A 94 8.54 7.32 1.69
N GLN A 95 8.65 8.46 1.01
CA GLN A 95 9.93 9.09 0.73
C GLN A 95 10.64 9.50 2.02
N GLU A 96 9.95 10.18 2.94
CA GLU A 96 10.52 10.53 4.25
C GLU A 96 11.00 9.28 5.02
N LEU A 97 10.25 8.18 4.95
CA LEU A 97 10.63 6.92 5.58
C LEU A 97 11.83 6.26 4.88
N LEU A 98 11.92 6.33 3.56
CA LEU A 98 13.07 5.85 2.79
C LEU A 98 14.33 6.65 3.13
N ASP A 99 14.21 7.98 3.31
CA ASP A 99 15.34 8.83 3.69
C ASP A 99 15.93 8.43 5.06
N ILE A 100 15.09 7.91 5.96
CA ILE A 100 15.51 7.36 7.27
C ILE A 100 16.06 5.93 7.13
N GLN A 101 15.46 5.11 6.27
CA GLN A 101 15.83 3.70 6.04
C GLN A 101 16.11 3.43 4.55
N PRO A 102 17.29 3.83 4.05
CA PRO A 102 17.61 3.86 2.62
C PRO A 102 17.75 2.48 1.98
N ASP A 103 17.80 1.40 2.77
CA ASP A 103 17.83 0.01 2.33
C ASP A 103 16.46 -0.67 2.39
N SER A 104 15.39 0.05 2.73
CA SER A 104 14.05 -0.50 2.77
C SER A 104 13.51 -0.79 1.37
N LYS A 105 13.58 -2.06 0.97
CA LYS A 105 13.01 -2.53 -0.31
C LYS A 105 11.53 -2.22 -0.46
N TRP A 106 10.77 -2.22 0.64
CA TRP A 106 9.33 -2.02 0.59
C TRP A 106 8.96 -0.56 0.39
N CYS A 107 9.75 0.36 0.95
CA CYS A 107 9.62 1.78 0.64
C CYS A 107 9.87 2.02 -0.84
N MET A 108 10.98 1.49 -1.39
CA MET A 108 11.30 1.62 -2.81
C MET A 108 10.22 1.00 -3.74
N ASP A 109 9.83 -0.27 -3.52
CA ASP A 109 8.80 -0.95 -4.33
C ASP A 109 7.45 -0.22 -4.26
N SER A 110 7.09 0.32 -3.10
CA SER A 110 5.84 1.08 -2.93
C SER A 110 5.90 2.46 -3.58
N LEU A 111 7.04 3.17 -3.52
CA LEU A 111 7.22 4.43 -4.26
C LEU A 111 7.12 4.21 -5.77
N VAL A 112 7.78 3.18 -6.30
CA VAL A 112 7.65 2.82 -7.73
C VAL A 112 6.19 2.54 -8.08
N PHE A 113 5.49 1.75 -7.26
CA PHE A 113 4.08 1.44 -7.47
C PHE A 113 3.21 2.71 -7.53
N TYR A 114 3.34 3.61 -6.53
CA TYR A 114 2.51 4.80 -6.44
C TYR A 114 2.85 5.86 -7.48
N LYS A 115 4.13 6.07 -7.80
CA LYS A 115 4.55 6.98 -8.89
C LYS A 115 4.04 6.48 -10.25
N ARG A 116 4.10 5.17 -10.51
CA ARG A 116 3.46 4.57 -11.70
C ARG A 116 1.95 4.64 -11.67
N LEU A 117 1.32 4.59 -10.50
CA LEU A 117 -0.12 4.77 -10.36
C LEU A 117 -0.53 6.21 -10.71
N LEU A 118 0.22 7.21 -10.26
CA LEU A 118 0.06 8.62 -10.67
C LEU A 118 0.18 8.78 -12.19
N LEU A 119 1.22 8.22 -12.80
CA LEU A 119 1.43 8.27 -14.25
C LEU A 119 0.24 7.65 -15.02
N ARG A 120 -0.29 6.51 -14.56
CA ARG A 120 -1.39 5.81 -15.23
C ARG A 120 -2.77 6.44 -15.03
N ARG A 121 -3.07 6.91 -13.81
CA ARG A 121 -4.40 7.41 -13.42
C ARG A 121 -4.55 8.91 -13.62
N HIS A 122 -3.47 9.65 -13.39
CA HIS A 122 -3.47 11.11 -13.33
C HIS A 122 -2.51 11.73 -14.36
N GLY A 123 -1.96 10.92 -15.27
CA GLY A 123 -0.97 11.37 -16.27
C GLY A 123 -1.47 12.47 -17.20
N CYS A 124 -2.78 12.57 -17.46
CA CYS A 124 -3.35 13.65 -18.26
C CYS A 124 -3.28 15.03 -17.59
N GLY A 125 -3.16 15.08 -16.27
CA GLY A 125 -3.04 16.31 -15.48
C GLY A 125 -1.61 16.67 -15.08
N LEU A 126 -0.61 15.88 -15.51
CA LEU A 126 0.80 16.15 -15.26
C LEU A 126 1.41 16.89 -16.44
N ASP A 127 2.28 17.85 -16.16
CA ASP A 127 3.11 18.44 -17.21
C ASP A 127 4.24 17.50 -17.65
N ASN A 128 4.95 17.87 -18.72
CA ASN A 128 6.01 17.05 -19.27
C ASN A 128 7.22 16.91 -18.32
N GLU A 129 7.49 17.93 -17.51
CA GLU A 129 8.62 17.94 -16.57
C GLU A 129 8.32 17.04 -15.38
N GLU A 130 7.11 17.12 -14.82
CA GLU A 130 6.61 16.25 -13.75
C GLU A 130 6.58 14.79 -14.19
N ARG A 131 6.10 14.52 -15.40
CA ARG A 131 6.09 13.16 -15.97
C ARG A 131 7.51 12.61 -16.08
N ALA A 132 8.42 13.35 -16.71
CA ALA A 132 9.81 12.93 -16.87
C ALA A 132 10.50 12.72 -15.51
N ARG A 133 10.21 13.57 -14.51
CA ARG A 133 10.72 13.42 -13.15
C ARG A 133 10.25 12.11 -12.52
N LEU A 134 8.94 11.82 -12.55
CA LEU A 134 8.38 10.60 -11.98
C LEU A 134 8.92 9.33 -12.66
N GLU A 135 9.05 9.35 -13.99
CA GLU A 135 9.62 8.25 -14.77
C GLU A 135 11.08 7.99 -14.39
N LYS A 136 11.88 9.06 -14.29
CA LYS A 136 13.28 8.98 -13.86
C LYS A 136 13.39 8.42 -12.45
N GLU A 137 12.64 8.97 -11.49
CA GLU A 137 12.65 8.49 -10.10
C GLU A 137 12.23 7.02 -10.01
N CYS A 138 11.28 6.56 -10.83
CA CYS A 138 10.93 5.13 -10.89
C CYS A 138 12.09 4.28 -11.39
N ALA A 139 12.80 4.73 -12.42
CA ALA A 139 13.94 4.02 -12.99
C ALA A 139 15.10 3.92 -11.99
N ASP A 140 15.40 5.02 -11.29
CA ASP A 140 16.45 5.06 -10.26
C ASP A 140 16.13 4.09 -9.11
N LEU A 141 14.90 4.11 -8.58
CA LEU A 141 14.46 3.18 -7.54
C LEU A 141 14.48 1.71 -7.98
N LEU A 142 14.08 1.42 -9.23
CA LEU A 142 14.14 0.06 -9.78
C LEU A 142 15.57 -0.43 -9.95
N ASN A 143 16.50 0.46 -10.28
CA ASN A 143 17.93 0.13 -10.32
C ASN A 143 18.45 -0.21 -8.92
N ASP A 144 18.09 0.57 -7.90
CA ASP A 144 18.52 0.32 -6.52
C ASP A 144 17.94 -1.00 -5.97
N LEU A 145 16.67 -1.29 -6.28
CA LEU A 145 16.00 -2.54 -5.90
C LEU A 145 16.73 -3.81 -6.41
N GLN A 146 17.45 -3.74 -7.54
CA GLN A 146 18.23 -4.88 -8.03
C GLN A 146 19.42 -5.26 -7.13
N ASN A 147 19.88 -4.31 -6.31
CA ASN A 147 20.94 -4.50 -5.33
C ASN A 147 20.38 -4.87 -3.96
N VAL A 148 19.27 -4.24 -3.55
CA VAL A 148 18.63 -4.44 -2.25
C VAL A 148 17.85 -5.78 -2.18
N ASP A 149 17.23 -6.21 -3.27
CA ASP A 149 16.44 -7.46 -3.35
C ASP A 149 16.87 -8.30 -4.57
N PRO A 150 18.10 -8.85 -4.56
CA PRO A 150 18.71 -9.51 -5.73
C PRO A 150 17.92 -10.73 -6.21
N ASP A 151 17.23 -11.43 -5.31
CA ASP A 151 16.37 -12.58 -5.64
C ASP A 151 15.25 -12.22 -6.62
N ARG A 152 14.85 -10.93 -6.66
CA ARG A 152 13.81 -10.41 -7.56
C ARG A 152 14.37 -9.50 -8.66
N ARG A 153 15.69 -9.50 -8.89
CA ARG A 153 16.36 -8.65 -9.89
C ARG A 153 15.68 -8.66 -11.26
N GLN A 154 15.35 -9.85 -11.77
CA GLN A 154 14.72 -9.97 -13.09
C GLN A 154 13.38 -9.22 -13.15
N ARG A 155 12.56 -9.29 -12.08
CA ARG A 155 11.30 -8.55 -12.00
C ARG A 155 11.53 -7.04 -12.12
N TYR A 156 12.58 -6.50 -11.52
CA TYR A 156 12.86 -5.06 -11.60
C TYR A 156 13.39 -4.65 -12.98
N LEU A 157 14.21 -5.49 -13.61
CA LEU A 157 14.63 -5.31 -15.00
C LEU A 157 13.43 -5.28 -15.95
N ASP A 158 12.53 -6.26 -15.84
CA ASP A 158 11.31 -6.33 -16.66
C ASP A 158 10.45 -5.07 -16.47
N LEU A 159 10.36 -4.56 -15.24
CA LEU A 159 9.63 -3.33 -14.98
C LEU A 159 10.30 -2.10 -15.63
N CYS A 160 11.63 -2.03 -15.69
CA CYS A 160 12.34 -0.97 -16.41
C CYS A 160 12.10 -1.02 -17.92
N GLU A 161 12.05 -2.23 -18.51
CA GLU A 161 11.82 -2.43 -19.94
C GLU A 161 10.36 -2.18 -20.37
N PHE A 162 9.39 -2.43 -19.48
CA PHE A 162 7.96 -2.27 -19.75
C PHE A 162 7.29 -1.31 -18.76
N PRO A 163 7.37 0.02 -18.97
CA PRO A 163 7.00 1.01 -17.96
C PRO A 163 5.51 1.06 -17.59
N LEU A 164 4.59 0.76 -18.53
CA LEU A 164 3.15 1.10 -18.36
C LEU A 164 2.12 0.05 -18.86
N ASP A 165 2.50 -1.02 -19.56
CA ASP A 165 1.53 -1.83 -20.34
C ASP A 165 1.18 -3.24 -19.83
N THR A 166 1.66 -3.65 -18.66
CA THR A 166 1.14 -4.89 -18.06
C THR A 166 0.16 -4.56 -16.94
N PRO A 167 -1.13 -4.94 -17.06
CA PRO A 167 -1.99 -5.00 -15.89
C PRO A 167 -1.32 -5.95 -14.92
N THR A 168 -0.74 -5.40 -13.86
CA THR A 168 -0.18 -6.20 -12.77
C THR A 168 -1.36 -6.97 -12.21
N SER A 169 -1.47 -8.26 -12.52
CA SER A 169 -2.60 -9.10 -12.10
C SER A 169 -2.57 -9.41 -10.59
N HIS A 170 -2.08 -8.49 -9.78
CA HIS A 170 -2.08 -8.55 -8.33
C HIS A 170 -3.18 -7.69 -7.69
N ALA A 171 -4.13 -7.18 -8.47
CA ALA A 171 -5.42 -6.73 -7.96
C ALA A 171 -6.44 -7.89 -7.78
N LYS A 172 -5.98 -9.15 -7.79
CA LYS A 172 -6.71 -10.32 -7.24
C LYS A 172 -6.01 -10.81 -5.97
N GLY A 173 -5.76 -9.91 -5.03
CA GLY A 173 -4.88 -10.17 -3.89
C GLY A 173 -5.56 -10.55 -2.58
N TRP A 174 -6.79 -11.09 -2.58
CA TRP A 174 -7.49 -11.44 -1.33
C TRP A 174 -8.09 -12.85 -1.30
N SER A 175 -7.94 -13.62 -2.38
CA SER A 175 -8.71 -14.88 -2.58
C SER A 175 -7.91 -16.18 -2.40
N HIS A 176 -6.57 -16.16 -2.35
CA HIS A 176 -5.79 -17.40 -2.47
C HIS A 176 -4.58 -17.51 -1.52
N GLN A 177 -4.78 -17.22 -0.24
CA GLN A 177 -3.89 -17.71 0.81
C GLN A 177 -4.71 -18.17 2.02
N ALA A 178 -5.48 -19.24 1.81
CA ALA A 178 -6.08 -20.04 2.88
C ALA A 178 -6.34 -21.45 2.34
N HIS A 179 -5.28 -22.26 2.25
CA HIS A 179 -5.35 -23.72 2.29
C HIS A 179 -4.11 -24.25 2.99
#